data_AF-A0A090TXR1-F1
#
_entry.id   AF-A0A090TXR1-F1
#
_cell.length_a   1.000
_cell.length_b   1.000
_cell.length_c   1.000
_cell.angle_alpha   90.00
_cell.angle_beta   90.00
_cell.angle_gamma   90.00
#
_symmetry.space_group_name_H-M   'P 1'
#
loop_
_entity.id
_entity.type
_entity.pdbx_description
1 polymer ?
#
loop_
_entity_poly.entity_id
_entity_poly.type
_entity_poly.pdbx_seq_one_letter_code
_entity_poly.pdbx_strand_id
1 'polypeptide(L)'
;MFVMAYGVGTFPGFVALTLHTIGSLTKLFYESIETISDKPVRGLTACGSTPVQRLRFAFWPQIKPTVLSYIFLRFEINFRSSTILGLVGAGGIGQELMTNISLGRHDQVSITLLLIIIVVALIDMTSGVLRKKVISGDVK
;
A
#
# COMPACT_ATOMS: atom_id res chain seq x y z
N MET A 1 -11.70 -10.86 15.76
CA MET A 1 -11.09 -12.21 15.78
C MET A 1 -9.67 -12.21 16.35
N PHE A 2 -8.66 -11.55 15.75
CA PHE A 2 -7.28 -11.61 16.28
C PHE A 2 -7.08 -11.02 17.68
N VAL A 3 -7.78 -9.94 18.03
CA VAL A 3 -7.74 -9.36 19.40
C VAL A 3 -8.27 -10.36 20.45
N MET A 4 -9.23 -11.20 20.07
CA MET A 4 -9.79 -12.23 20.95
C MET A 4 -8.85 -13.43 21.10
N ALA A 5 -7.97 -13.67 20.12
CA ALA A 5 -7.01 -14.77 20.12
C ALA A 5 -5.65 -14.40 20.78
N TYR A 6 -5.19 -13.16 20.64
CA TYR A 6 -3.86 -12.71 21.08
C TYR A 6 -3.89 -11.56 22.09
N GLY A 7 -5.07 -11.11 22.51
CA GLY A 7 -5.23 -9.92 23.36
C GLY A 7 -5.10 -8.60 22.57
N VAL A 8 -5.14 -7.48 23.28
CA VAL A 8 -4.87 -6.16 22.71
C VAL A 8 -3.36 -5.93 22.65
N GLY A 9 -2.84 -5.53 21.49
CA GLY A 9 -1.42 -5.21 21.34
C GLY A 9 -1.00 -5.03 19.89
N THR A 10 0.28 -4.74 19.69
CA THR A 10 0.86 -4.45 18.37
C THR A 10 0.83 -5.64 17.42
N PHE A 11 1.07 -6.84 17.95
CA PHE A 11 1.11 -8.06 17.14
C PHE A 11 -0.23 -8.38 16.44
N PRO A 12 -1.39 -8.42 17.13
CA PRO A 12 -2.67 -8.68 16.46
C PRO A 12 -3.06 -7.60 15.46
N GLY A 13 -2.72 -6.33 15.71
CA GLY A 13 -2.92 -5.24 14.76
C GLY A 13 -2.08 -5.41 13.48
N PHE A 14 -0.80 -5.76 13.65
CA PHE A 14 0.11 -6.05 12.54
C PHE A 14 -0.38 -7.22 11.68
N VAL A 15 -0.75 -8.34 12.30
CA VAL A 15 -1.25 -9.53 11.58
C VAL A 15 -2.56 -9.22 10.85
N ALA A 16 -3.48 -8.50 11.50
CA ALA A 16 -4.75 -8.11 10.89
C ALA A 16 -4.55 -7.24 9.64
N LEU A 17 -3.68 -6.21 9.73
CA LEU A 17 -3.35 -5.34 8.60
C LEU A 17 -2.64 -6.10 7.48
N THR A 18 -1.70 -6.97 7.83
CA THR A 18 -0.91 -7.74 6.86
C THR A 18 -1.81 -8.67 6.06
N LEU A 19 -2.66 -9.45 6.72
CA LEU A 19 -3.58 -10.37 6.05
C LEU A 19 -4.60 -9.62 5.18
N HIS A 20 -5.14 -8.51 5.68
CA HIS A 20 -6.04 -7.66 4.90
C HIS A 20 -5.36 -7.12 3.64
N THR A 21 -4.12 -6.66 3.77
CA THR A 21 -3.33 -6.12 2.67
C THR A 21 -3.01 -7.19 1.64
N ILE A 22 -2.51 -8.35 2.06
CA ILE A 22 -2.17 -9.46 1.17
C ILE A 22 -3.43 -9.91 0.40
N GLY A 23 -4.54 -10.16 1.09
CA GLY A 23 -5.78 -10.59 0.44
C GLY A 23 -6.27 -9.58 -0.60
N SER A 24 -6.20 -8.29 -0.27
CA SER A 24 -6.56 -7.22 -1.20
C SER A 24 -5.61 -7.12 -2.40
N LEU A 25 -4.31 -7.23 -2.17
CA LEU A 25 -3.28 -7.08 -3.20
C LEU A 25 -3.32 -8.25 -4.20
N THR A 26 -3.57 -9.47 -3.72
CA THR A 26 -3.74 -10.66 -4.56
C THR A 26 -4.86 -10.47 -5.58
N LYS A 27 -6.02 -9.98 -5.15
CA LYS A 27 -7.14 -9.70 -6.06
C LYS A 27 -6.78 -8.64 -7.10
N LEU A 28 -6.18 -7.54 -6.67
CA LEU A 28 -5.77 -6.45 -7.55
C LEU A 28 -4.71 -6.89 -8.58
N PHE A 29 -3.79 -7.77 -8.18
CA PHE A 29 -2.79 -8.35 -9.08
C PHE A 29 -3.45 -9.30 -10.08
N TYR A 30 -4.40 -10.12 -9.64
CA TYR A 30 -5.16 -10.98 -10.55
C TYR A 30 -5.92 -10.17 -11.60
N GLU A 31 -6.67 -9.13 -11.20
CA GLU A 31 -7.37 -8.23 -12.12
C GLU A 31 -6.40 -7.53 -13.10
N SER A 32 -5.21 -7.14 -12.61
CA SER A 32 -4.16 -6.56 -13.46
C SER A 32 -3.67 -7.53 -14.52
N ILE A 33 -3.57 -8.81 -14.18
CA ILE A 33 -3.12 -9.87 -15.09
C ILE A 33 -4.18 -10.19 -16.14
N GLU A 34 -5.46 -10.23 -15.74
CA GLU A 34 -6.58 -10.51 -16.63
C GLU A 34 -6.83 -9.40 -17.66
N THR A 35 -6.42 -8.17 -17.34
CA THR A 35 -6.60 -6.99 -18.22
C THR A 35 -5.56 -6.92 -19.35
N ILE A 36 -4.48 -7.69 -19.30
CA ILE A 36 -3.36 -7.61 -20.26
C ILE A 36 -3.79 -8.08 -21.66
N SER A 37 -3.32 -7.41 -22.71
CA SER A 37 -3.49 -7.89 -24.09
C SER A 37 -2.47 -8.97 -24.46
N ASP A 38 -2.94 -10.05 -25.06
CA ASP A 38 -2.09 -11.15 -25.54
C ASP A 38 -1.40 -10.86 -26.90
N LYS A 39 -1.58 -9.66 -27.46
CA LYS A 39 -0.97 -9.26 -28.74
C LYS A 39 0.56 -9.22 -28.70
N PRO A 40 1.22 -8.59 -27.71
CA PRO A 40 2.69 -8.52 -27.65
C PRO A 40 3.33 -9.89 -27.42
N VAL A 41 2.66 -10.78 -26.67
CA VAL A 41 3.10 -12.14 -26.38
C VAL A 41 3.11 -12.99 -27.67
N ARG A 42 2.05 -12.90 -28.48
CA ARG A 42 1.95 -13.60 -29.76
C ARG A 42 2.96 -13.08 -30.78
N GLY A 43 3.19 -11.77 -30.84
CA GLY A 43 4.21 -11.17 -31.70
C GLY A 43 5.61 -11.69 -31.40
N LEU A 44 6.00 -11.69 -30.13
CA LEU A 44 7.28 -12.26 -29.68
C LEU A 44 7.37 -13.77 -29.93
N THR A 45 6.26 -14.51 -29.83
CA THR A 45 6.24 -15.94 -30.14
C THR A 45 6.49 -16.22 -31.63
N ALA A 46 5.92 -15.41 -32.52
CA ALA A 46 6.15 -15.54 -33.97
C ALA A 46 7.62 -15.29 -34.36
N CYS A 47 8.35 -14.51 -33.57
CA CYS A 47 9.79 -14.28 -33.74
C CYS A 47 10.68 -15.39 -33.11
N GLY A 48 10.10 -16.49 -32.62
CA GLY A 48 10.85 -17.59 -32.01
C GLY A 48 11.35 -17.33 -30.59
N SER A 49 10.76 -16.38 -29.86
CA SER A 49 11.22 -16.05 -28.49
C SER A 49 10.93 -17.16 -27.48
N THR A 50 11.83 -17.26 -26.50
CA THR A 50 11.69 -18.20 -25.36
C THR A 50 10.63 -17.72 -24.35
N PRO A 51 10.04 -18.63 -23.54
CA PRO A 51 9.05 -18.25 -22.52
C PRO A 51 9.53 -17.15 -21.56
N VAL A 52 10.81 -17.16 -21.19
CA VAL A 52 11.41 -16.15 -20.30
C VAL A 52 11.48 -14.78 -20.96
N GLN A 53 11.80 -14.72 -22.26
CA GLN A 53 11.79 -13.46 -23.02
C GLN A 53 10.36 -12.91 -23.13
N ARG A 54 9.36 -13.77 -23.36
CA ARG A 54 7.95 -13.34 -23.38
C ARG A 54 7.51 -12.75 -22.04
N LEU A 55 7.86 -13.40 -20.93
CA LEU A 55 7.52 -12.90 -19.60
C LEU A 55 8.16 -11.51 -19.35
N ARG A 56 9.45 -11.35 -19.67
CA ARG A 56 10.19 -10.12 -19.38
C ARG A 56 9.86 -8.96 -20.31
N PHE A 57 9.61 -9.22 -21.60
CA PHE A 57 9.46 -8.18 -22.62
C PHE A 57 8.03 -7.95 -23.11
N ALA A 58 7.13 -8.95 -22.98
CA ALA A 58 5.72 -8.76 -23.30
C ALA A 58 4.88 -8.53 -22.04
N PHE A 59 5.02 -9.39 -21.04
CA PHE A 59 4.10 -9.42 -19.91
C PHE A 59 4.45 -8.39 -18.82
N TRP A 60 5.69 -8.41 -18.33
CA TRP A 60 6.14 -7.54 -17.23
C TRP A 60 5.95 -6.03 -17.50
N PRO A 61 6.26 -5.49 -18.70
CA PRO A 61 6.08 -4.06 -18.96
C PRO A 61 4.62 -3.62 -18.90
N GLN A 62 3.68 -4.51 -19.24
CA GLN A 62 2.24 -4.21 -19.24
C GLN A 62 1.67 -4.13 -17.82
N ILE A 63 2.11 -5.02 -16.90
CA ILE A 63 1.58 -5.04 -15.52
C ILE A 63 2.31 -4.13 -14.54
N LYS A 64 3.61 -3.88 -14.78
CA LYS A 64 4.47 -3.12 -13.86
C LYS A 64 3.84 -1.80 -13.41
N PRO A 65 3.29 -0.93 -14.29
CA PRO A 65 2.77 0.35 -13.85
C PRO A 65 1.53 0.22 -12.95
N THR A 66 0.64 -0.72 -13.28
CA THR A 66 -0.59 -0.97 -12.51
C THR A 66 -0.27 -1.58 -11.15
N VAL A 67 0.59 -2.60 -11.12
CA VAL A 67 1.04 -3.26 -9.88
C VAL A 67 1.69 -2.27 -8.93
N LEU A 68 2.60 -1.45 -9.44
CA LEU A 68 3.32 -0.48 -8.63
C LEU A 68 2.38 0.61 -8.08
N SER A 69 1.41 1.05 -8.88
CA SER A 69 0.37 1.99 -8.44
C SER A 69 -0.48 1.44 -7.29
N TYR A 70 -0.85 0.15 -7.35
CA TYR A 70 -1.60 -0.50 -6.28
C TYR A 70 -0.78 -0.68 -5.00
N ILE A 71 0.51 -0.98 -5.11
CA ILE A 71 1.41 -1.07 -3.96
C ILE A 71 1.48 0.28 -3.24
N PHE A 72 1.71 1.37 -3.96
CA PHE A 72 1.77 2.71 -3.36
C PHE A 72 0.44 3.13 -2.72
N LEU A 73 -0.68 2.88 -3.42
CA LEU A 73 -2.00 3.14 -2.86
C LEU A 73 -2.25 2.35 -1.56
N ARG A 74 -1.89 1.07 -1.54
CA ARG A 74 -2.04 0.23 -0.35
C ARG A 74 -1.10 0.64 0.76
N PHE A 75 0.11 1.11 0.44
CA PHE A 75 1.04 1.63 1.43
C PHE A 75 0.47 2.86 2.15
N GLU A 76 -0.05 3.83 1.40
CA GLU A 76 -0.71 5.02 1.96
C GLU A 76 -1.89 4.66 2.88
N ILE A 77 -2.77 3.78 2.39
CA ILE A 77 -3.93 3.31 3.18
C ILE A 77 -3.46 2.61 4.46
N ASN A 78 -2.46 1.73 4.38
CA ASN A 78 -1.92 1.05 5.56
C ASN A 78 -1.31 2.01 6.58
N PHE A 79 -0.66 3.07 6.13
CA PHE A 79 -0.10 4.10 7.03
C PHE A 79 -1.22 4.83 7.80
N ARG A 80 -2.30 5.20 7.09
CA ARG A 80 -3.49 5.80 7.71
C ARG A 80 -4.16 4.83 8.68
N SER A 81 -4.39 3.59 8.26
CA SER A 81 -4.99 2.55 9.10
C SER A 81 -4.16 2.22 10.33
N SER A 82 -2.83 2.27 10.24
CA SER A 82 -1.92 2.08 11.38
C SER A 82 -2.09 3.19 12.44
N THR A 83 -2.30 4.44 12.02
CA THR A 83 -2.55 5.53 12.96
C THR A 83 -3.87 5.32 13.72
N ILE A 84 -4.93 4.89 13.01
CA ILE A 84 -6.23 4.58 13.62
C ILE A 84 -6.13 3.38 14.57
N LEU A 85 -5.42 2.33 14.15
CA LEU A 85 -5.19 1.14 14.99
C LEU A 85 -4.35 1.45 16.23
N GLY A 86 -3.42 2.40 16.16
CA GLY A 86 -2.67 2.86 17.32
C GLY A 86 -3.55 3.44 18.43
N LEU A 87 -4.66 4.10 18.05
CA LEU A 87 -5.63 4.64 19.03
C LEU A 87 -6.29 3.55 19.88
N VAL A 88 -6.49 2.35 19.33
CA VAL A 88 -7.11 1.22 20.03
C VAL A 88 -6.09 0.33 20.76
N GLY A 89 -4.84 0.79 20.90
CA GLY A 89 -3.78 0.07 21.62
C GLY A 89 -2.99 -0.93 20.77
N ALA A 90 -3.04 -0.82 19.45
CA ALA A 90 -2.20 -1.62 18.55
C ALA A 90 -0.77 -1.05 18.38
N GLY A 91 -0.33 -0.07 19.18
CA GLY A 91 1.01 0.51 19.04
C GLY A 91 1.13 1.62 17.99
N GLY A 92 2.27 2.31 18.01
CA GLY A 92 2.64 3.34 17.03
C GLY A 92 2.19 4.76 17.39
N ILE A 93 2.22 5.66 16.41
CA ILE A 93 2.00 7.11 16.61
C ILE A 93 0.59 7.41 17.15
N GLY A 94 -0.42 6.62 16.77
CA GLY A 94 -1.78 6.75 17.29
C GLY A 94 -1.88 6.43 18.79
N GLN A 95 -1.04 5.53 19.31
CA GLN A 95 -1.04 5.22 20.74
C GLN A 95 -0.52 6.41 21.55
N GLU A 96 0.55 7.06 21.08
CA GLU A 96 1.10 8.26 21.71
C GLU A 96 0.07 9.41 21.76
N LEU A 97 -0.71 9.56 20.68
CA LEU A 97 -1.81 10.52 20.65
C LEU A 97 -2.87 10.21 21.72
N MET A 98 -3.29 8.94 21.84
CA MET A 98 -4.27 8.51 22.85
C MET A 98 -3.75 8.68 24.28
N THR A 99 -2.46 8.39 24.52
CA THR A 99 -1.82 8.59 25.81
C THR A 99 -1.82 10.07 26.21
N ASN A 100 -1.48 10.98 25.29
CA ASN A 100 -1.50 12.42 25.58
C ASN A 100 -2.91 12.98 25.81
N ILE A 101 -3.92 12.45 25.13
CA ILE A 101 -5.34 12.76 25.39
C ILE A 101 -5.71 12.31 26.80
N SER A 102 -5.35 11.09 27.17
CA SER A 102 -5.67 10.49 28.48
C SER A 102 -4.99 11.21 29.64
N LEU A 103 -3.80 11.77 29.41
CA LEU A 103 -3.04 12.59 30.37
C LEU A 103 -3.50 14.07 30.41
N GLY A 104 -4.47 14.47 29.60
CA GLY A 104 -4.95 15.87 29.54
C GLY A 104 -3.94 16.87 28.97
N ARG A 105 -2.92 16.42 28.24
CA ARG A 105 -1.83 17.26 27.72
C ARG A 105 -2.20 17.88 26.37
N HIS A 106 -3.13 18.84 26.38
CA HIS A 106 -3.70 19.44 25.16
C HIS A 106 -2.65 20.03 24.19
N ASP A 107 -1.55 20.59 24.71
CA ASP A 107 -0.45 21.08 23.87
C ASP A 107 0.19 19.97 23.04
N GLN A 108 0.42 18.81 23.67
CA GLN A 108 1.06 17.67 23.02
C GLN A 108 0.12 16.92 22.09
N VAL A 109 -1.17 16.87 22.41
CA VAL A 109 -2.20 16.35 21.52
C VAL A 109 -2.20 17.14 20.21
N SER A 110 -2.20 18.47 20.30
CA SER A 110 -2.23 19.35 19.12
C SER A 110 -1.00 19.18 18.24
N ILE A 111 0.20 19.12 18.83
CA ILE A 111 1.46 18.90 18.10
C ILE A 111 1.49 17.51 17.44
N THR A 112 1.11 16.46 18.18
CA THR A 112 1.10 15.09 17.65
C THR A 112 0.11 14.93 16.51
N LEU A 113 -1.08 15.52 16.64
CA LEU A 113 -2.10 15.53 15.58
C LEU A 113 -1.60 16.25 14.33
N LEU A 114 -1.00 17.43 14.49
CA LEU A 114 -0.45 18.21 13.38
C LEU A 114 0.67 17.43 12.67
N LEU A 115 1.55 16.77 13.42
CA LEU A 115 2.61 15.91 12.88
C LEU A 115 2.04 14.75 12.06
N ILE A 116 1.01 14.06 12.55
CA ILE A 116 0.31 13.00 11.80
C ILE A 116 -0.22 13.54 10.47
N ILE A 117 -0.88 14.69 10.49
CA ILE A 117 -1.45 15.32 9.29
C ILE A 117 -0.34 15.62 8.27
N ILE A 118 0.77 16.23 8.70
CA ILE A 118 1.90 16.55 7.82
C ILE A 118 2.47 15.27 7.20
N VAL A 119 2.73 14.24 8.00
CA VAL A 119 3.33 12.99 7.50
C VAL A 119 2.40 12.29 6.52
N VAL A 120 1.11 12.18 6.85
CA VAL A 120 0.12 11.56 5.96
C VAL A 120 -0.03 12.36 4.67
N ALA A 121 -0.06 13.69 4.74
CA ALA A 121 -0.12 14.55 3.55
C ALA A 121 1.14 14.40 2.66
N LEU A 122 2.33 14.34 3.25
CA LEU A 122 3.58 14.09 2.51
C LEU A 122 3.56 12.72 1.82
N ILE A 123 3.10 11.68 2.50
CA ILE A 123 2.98 10.33 1.94
C ILE A 123 1.97 10.32 0.78
N ASP A 124 0.82 10.98 0.94
CA ASP A 124 -0.21 11.07 -0.09
C ASP A 124 0.29 11.84 -1.33
N MET A 125 0.94 13.00 -1.12
CA MET A 125 1.54 13.79 -2.21
C MET A 125 2.61 12.99 -2.96
N THR A 126 3.52 12.33 -2.25
CA THR A 126 4.57 11.51 -2.88
C THR A 126 3.99 10.31 -3.61
N SER A 127 3.01 9.62 -3.02
CA SER A 127 2.31 8.49 -3.64
C SER A 127 1.53 8.93 -4.88
N GLY A 128 0.90 10.10 -4.85
CA GLY A 128 0.20 10.70 -5.98
C GLY A 128 1.14 11.06 -7.15
N VAL A 129 2.29 11.66 -6.86
CA VAL A 129 3.31 11.97 -7.88
C VAL A 129 3.90 10.70 -8.49
N LEU A 130 4.23 9.71 -7.67
CA LEU A 130 4.74 8.42 -8.13
C LEU A 130 3.71 7.71 -9.00
N ARG A 131 2.45 7.66 -8.56
CA ARG A 131 1.36 7.07 -9.34
C ARG A 131 1.14 7.79 -10.67
N LYS A 132 1.18 9.13 -10.70
CA LYS A 132 1.12 9.90 -11.95
C LYS A 132 2.29 9.55 -12.88
N LYS A 133 3.53 9.53 -12.38
CA LYS A 133 4.70 9.14 -13.20
C LYS A 133 4.60 7.72 -13.74
N VAL A 134 4.05 6.80 -12.96
CA VAL A 134 3.94 5.39 -13.30
C VAL A 134 2.81 5.13 -14.30
N ILE A 135 1.68 5.85 -14.19
CA ILE A 135 0.52 5.71 -15.10
C ILE A 135 0.68 6.55 -16.37
N SER A 136 1.25 7.75 -16.30
CA SER A 136 1.32 8.67 -17.43
C SER A 136 2.34 8.28 -18.50
N GLY A 137 3.21 7.29 -18.29
CA GLY A 137 4.00 6.69 -19.36
C GLY A 137 4.91 7.65 -20.16
N ASP A 138 5.10 8.91 -19.77
CA ASP A 138 6.05 9.83 -20.39
C ASP A 138 7.46 9.51 -19.89
N VAL A 139 7.96 8.38 -20.38
CA VAL A 139 9.37 8.23 -20.70
C VAL A 139 9.60 9.19 -21.87
N LYS A 140 10.15 10.37 -21.56
CA LYS A 140 10.92 11.13 -22.57
C LYS A 140 12.09 10.28 -23.04
#